data_AF-A0A109JFI6-F1
#
_entry.id   AF-A0A109JFI6-F1
#
_cell.length_a   1.000
_cell.length_b   1.000
_cell.length_c   1.000
_cell.angle_alpha   90.00
_cell.angle_beta   90.00
_cell.angle_gamma   90.00
#
_symmetry.space_group_name_H-M   'P 1'
#
loop_
_entity.id
_entity.type
_entity.pdbx_description
1 polymer ?
#
loop_
_entity_poly.entity_id
_entity_poly.type
_entity_poly.pdbx_seq_one_letter_code
_entity_poly.pdbx_strand_id
1 'polypeptide(L)' 'MFDIGTGYNFTLIEGTSEGWNEVRFTERVIDIDGPLLKFESGRIINAHSSLFVSAVPVTMLASASPAETADAGATV' A
#
# COMPACT_ATOMS: atom_id res chain seq x y z
N MET A 1 14.01 -3.03 1.15
CA MET A 1 14.02 -1.62 0.68
C MET A 1 12.63 -1.32 0.17
N PHE A 2 12.08 -0.14 0.48
CA PHE A 2 10.75 0.28 0.02
C PHE A 2 10.85 1.02 -1.31
N ASP A 3 9.79 0.97 -2.10
CA ASP A 3 9.69 1.62 -3.40
C ASP A 3 8.62 2.71 -3.40
N ILE A 4 8.99 3.91 -3.85
CA ILE A 4 8.05 5.03 -4.04
C ILE A 4 7.05 4.64 -5.14
N GLY A 5 5.76 4.88 -4.90
CA GLY A 5 4.66 4.52 -5.78
C GLY A 5 4.08 3.12 -5.51
N THR A 6 4.75 2.29 -4.72
CA THR A 6 4.28 0.95 -4.37
C THR A 6 3.36 0.99 -3.14
N GLY A 7 2.26 0.25 -3.22
CA GLY A 7 1.36 0.01 -2.10
C GLY A 7 1.83 -1.18 -1.26
N TYR A 8 1.81 -1.04 0.05
CA TYR A 8 2.13 -2.11 0.98
C TYR A 8 1.03 -2.25 2.03
N ASN A 9 0.81 -3.47 2.50
CA ASN A 9 0.06 -3.76 3.72
C ASN A 9 1.05 -3.73 4.90
N PHE A 10 0.93 -2.69 5.71
CA PHE A 10 1.77 -2.42 6.87
C PHE A 10 1.13 -2.98 8.13
N THR A 11 1.97 -3.58 8.98
CA THR A 11 1.63 -4.01 10.34
C THR A 11 2.56 -3.32 11.33
N LEU A 12 1.99 -2.65 12.32
CA LEU A 12 2.73 -1.97 13.38
C LEU A 12 2.08 -2.25 14.73
N ILE A 13 2.86 -2.06 15.78
CA ILE A 13 2.35 -2.02 17.15
C ILE A 13 2.15 -0.54 17.55
N GLU A 14 0.95 -0.20 18.00
CA GLU A 14 0.62 1.11 18.54
C GLU A 14 0.39 1.01 20.05
N GLY A 15 1.03 1.90 20.81
CA GLY A 15 0.79 2.05 22.24
C GLY A 15 -0.38 3.01 22.45
N THR A 16 -1.44 2.53 23.11
CA THR A 16 -2.58 3.34 23.54
C THR A 16 -2.65 3.39 25.06
N SER A 17 -3.51 4.23 25.62
CA SER A 17 -3.76 4.28 27.07
C SER A 17 -4.23 2.95 27.65
N GLU A 18 -4.74 2.04 26.82
CA GLU A 18 -5.27 0.73 27.21
C GLU A 18 -4.26 -0.41 27.02
N GLY A 19 -3.09 -0.14 26.44
CA GLY A 19 -2.03 -1.12 26.24
C GLY A 19 -1.43 -1.07 24.84
N TRP A 20 -1.01 -2.23 24.33
CA TRP A 20 -0.39 -2.38 23.02
C TRP A 20 -1.36 -3.05 22.06
N ASN A 21 -1.56 -2.46 20.90
CA ASN A 21 -2.45 -2.97 19.86
C ASN A 21 -1.70 -3.15 18.55
N GLU A 22 -2.04 -4.19 17.81
CA GLU A 22 -1.56 -4.35 16.44
C GLU A 22 -2.48 -3.57 15.48
N VAL A 23 -1.89 -2.69 14.68
CA VAL A 23 -2.58 -1.89 13.68
C VAL A 23 -2.10 -2.32 12.30
N ARG A 24 -3.08 -2.62 11.44
CA ARG A 24 -2.84 -2.99 10.05
C ARG A 24 -3.49 -1.99 9.12
N PHE A 25 -2.75 -1.50 8.14
CA PHE A 25 -3.28 -0.60 7.11
C PHE A 25 -2.56 -0.79 5.79
N THR A 26 -3.27 -0.52 4.69
CA THR A 26 -2.68 -0.56 3.35
C THR A 26 -2.51 0.85 2.85
N GLU A 27 -1.29 1.20 2.43
CA GLU A 27 -1.00 2.54 1.92
C GLU A 27 0.14 2.55 0.92
N ARG A 28 0.16 3.59 0.09
CA ARG A 28 1.21 3.83 -0.90
C ARG A 28 2.29 4.75 -0.32
N VAL A 29 3.54 4.34 -0.49
CA VAL A 29 4.71 5.16 -0.17
C VAL A 29 4.86 6.25 -1.23
N ILE A 30 4.88 7.52 -0.82
CA ILE A 30 5.05 8.68 -1.73
C ILE A 30 6.43 9.33 -1.61
N ASP A 31 7.13 9.13 -0.50
CA ASP A 31 8.45 9.69 -0.26
C ASP A 31 9.20 8.87 0.81
N ILE A 32 10.53 8.86 0.71
CA ILE A 32 11.42 8.11 1.61
C ILE A 32 12.55 9.03 2.05
N ASP A 33 12.67 9.26 3.36
CA ASP A 33 13.72 10.06 3.96
C ASP A 33 14.47 9.25 5.02
N GLY A 34 15.57 8.61 4.62
CA GLY A 34 16.30 7.65 5.44
C GLY A 34 15.38 6.51 5.90
N PRO A 35 15.14 6.35 7.22
CA PRO A 35 14.22 5.32 7.73
C PRO A 35 12.74 5.75 7.74
N LEU A 36 12.44 7.00 7.37
CA LEU A 36 11.07 7.53 7.40
C LEU A 36 10.36 7.26 6.06
N LEU A 37 9.15 6.73 6.15
CA LEU A 37 8.24 6.55 5.02
C LEU A 37 7.11 7.56 5.14
N LYS A 38 6.83 8.30 4.06
CA LYS A 38 5.68 9.18 3.96
C LYS A 38 4.63 8.54 3.05
N PHE A 39 3.37 8.68 3.42
CA PHE A 39 2.26 8.07 2.71
C PHE A 39 1.25 9.10 2.18
N GLU A 40 0.38 8.68 1.26
CA GLU A 40 -0.63 9.54 0.62
C GLU A 40 -1.59 10.21 1.61
N SER A 41 -1.91 9.58 2.76
CA SER A 41 -2.74 10.19 3.81
C SER A 41 -2.06 11.34 4.57
N GLY A 42 -0.77 11.56 4.33
CA GLY A 42 0.07 12.44 5.16
C GLY A 42 0.63 11.76 6.40
N ARG A 43 0.32 10.48 6.66
CA ARG A 43 0.96 9.68 7.71
C ARG A 43 2.45 9.50 7.40
N ILE A 44 3.26 9.56 8.45
CA ILE A 44 4.70 9.28 8.41
C ILE A 44 5.01 8.20 9.44
N ILE A 45 5.77 7.17 9.05
CA ILE A 45 6.26 6.14 9.98
C ILE A 45 7.77 5.97 9.87
N ASN A 46 8.39 5.46 10.94
CA ASN A 46 9.79 5.06 10.95
C ASN A 46 9.89 3.53 10.78
N ALA A 47 10.41 3.07 9.65
CA ALA A 47 10.57 1.65 9.32
C ALA A 47 11.65 0.94 10.14
N HIS A 48 12.50 1.68 10.86
CA HIS A 48 13.49 1.14 11.81
C HIS A 48 12.96 1.12 13.26
N SER A 49 11.72 1.57 13.49
CA SER A 49 11.12 1.50 14.82
C SER A 49 10.98 0.04 15.27
N SER A 50 11.25 -0.26 16.54
CA SER A 50 10.97 -1.58 17.12
C SER A 50 9.47 -1.93 17.11
N LEU A 51 8.60 -0.94 16.88
CA LEU A 51 7.16 -1.10 16.74
C LEU A 51 6.74 -1.45 15.31
N PHE A 52 7.65 -1.34 14.35
CA PHE A 52 7.40 -1.78 12.99
C PHE A 52 7.52 -3.30 12.91
N VAL A 53 6.44 -3.97 12.51
CA VAL A 53 6.40 -5.45 12.46
C VAL A 53 6.72 -5.93 11.06
N SER A 54 5.95 -5.48 10.06
CA SER A 54 6.11 -5.95 8.68
C SER A 54 5.50 -4.99 7.67
N ALA A 55 5.97 -5.07 6.42
CA ALA A 55 5.29 -4.53 5.26
C ALA A 55 5.31 -5.53 4.11
N VAL A 56 4.15 -5.85 3.58
CA VAL A 56 3.99 -6.81 2.48
C VAL A 56 3.52 -6.05 1.24
N PRO A 57 4.25 -6.09 0.11
CA PRO A 57 3.84 -5.40 -1.10
C PRO A 57 2.49 -5.93 -1.57
N VAL A 58 1.58 -5.02 -1.91
CA VAL A 58 0.29 -5.37 -2.49
C VAL A 58 0.47 -5.46 -3.99
N THR A 59 0.56 -6.67 -4.52
CA THR A 59 0.52 -6.89 -5.96
C THR A 59 -0.88 -6.55 -6.45
N MET A 60 -1.04 -5.41 -7.13
CA MET A 60 -2.23 -5.16 -7.93
C MET A 60 -2.28 -6.25 -9.00
N LEU A 61 -3.16 -7.25 -8.83
CA LEU A 61 -3.64 -7.99 -9.99
C LEU A 61 -4.37 -6.97 -10.83
N ALA A 62 -3.74 -6.53 -11.92
CA ALA A 62 -4.41 -5.72 -12.92
C ALA A 62 -5.62 -6.53 -13.41
N SER A 63 -6.83 -6.16 -12.97
CA SER A 63 -8.06 -6.61 -13.59
C SER A 63 -8.07 -6.04 -15.01
N ALA A 64 -7.47 -6.77 -15.94
CA ALA A 64 -7.66 -6.54 -17.35
C ALA A 64 -9.11 -6.92 -17.66
N SER A 65 -10.00 -5.94 -17.71
CA SER A 65 -11.29 -6.12 -18.39
C SER A 65 -10.97 -6.42 -19.86
N PRO A 66 -11.36 -7.59 -20.42
CA PRO A 66 -11.29 -7.76 -21.86
C PRO A 66 -12.25 -6.73 -22.48
N ALA A 67 -11.69 -5.79 -23.21
CA ALA A 67 -12.47 -4.97 -24.11
C ALA A 67 -13.02 -5.90 -25.20
N GLU A 68 -14.28 -6.31 -25.08
CA GLU A 68 -15.01 -6.91 -26.19
C GLU A 68 -15.23 -5.83 -27.25
N THR A 69 -14.27 -5.69 -28.15
CA THR A 69 -14.46 -5.03 -29.45
C THR A 69 -15.37 -5.92 -30.29
N ALA A 70 -16.68 -5.69 -30.22
CA ALA A 70 -17.61 -6.09 -31.27
C ALA A 70 -17.94 -4.85 -32.10
N ASP A 71 -17.05 -4.52 -33.03
CA ASP A 71 -17.33 -3.59 -34.13
C ASP A 71 -18.03 -4.34 -35.29
N ALA A 72 -18.85 -3.56 -35.99
CA ALA A 72 -19.91 -3.98 -36.88
C ALA A 72 -19.48 -4.75 -38.14
N GLY A 73 -20.35 -5.69 -38.54
CA GLY A 73 -20.37 -6.28 -39.88
C GLY A 73 -21.79 -6.24 -40.44
N ALA A 74 -21.97 -5.47 -41.51
CA ALA A 74 -23.24 -5.13 -42.15
C ALA A 74 -23.77 -6.21 -43.11
N THR A 75 -25.11 -6.21 -43.29
CA THR A 75 -25.91 -6.46 -44.51
C THR A 75 -25.67 -7.74 -45.34
N VAL A 76 -26.71 -8.60 -45.43
CA VAL A 76 -27.44 -8.96 -46.67
C VAL A 76 -28.90 -9.31 -46.33
#